data_AF-A0A9W8WY53-F1
#
_entry.id   AF-A0A9W8WY53-F1
#
_cell.length_a   1.000
_cell.length_b   1.000
_cell.length_c   1.000
_cell.angle_alpha   90.00
_cell.angle_beta   90.00
_cell.angle_gamma   90.00
#
_symmetry.space_group_name_H-M   'P 1'
#
loop_
_entity.id
_entity.type
_entity.pdbx_description
1 polymer ?
#
loop_
_entity_poly.entity_id
_entity_poly.type
_entity_poly.pdbx_seq_one_letter_code
_entity_poly.pdbx_strand_id
1 'polypeptide(L)'
;MSGSMGSGMLPPFSAAATQAAVEASTESFPADYITNIILEISGYLASLVEQSTLFGRPFNDLYSPSLRTLHARLHSGQLNPSPIQSHANEIARIKATLGQRTTKDATQRPLEDFEDLYYAVLARMQDIHQILNARLGSGFSTFTDPVYPDGPSIADLYVSLAQYWDALNHNAFVKPIDCAVRRSRIEYLHQEIIVQVHNDEITHADAQELLNDLYDPNEYDNIQGLAWIGGWAPSMVAAWLEEKYRIVLKIEKENVESKGRMDRKRARMVQKGKQSQRELKSKKETKKTADETPMAGGEVKKIIPVDKTQQEQVMTGQQNRQDQDEDQLLQYALEWQMKTRRVSEYSQYLRSMASRDARYLVQSTASNNDARLGSGDPVQDGRRKDAVMTDQDF
;
A
#
# COMPACT_ATOMS: atom_id res chain seq x y z
N MET A 1 17.67 -41.89 -15.46
CA MET A 1 18.98 -41.24 -15.26
C MET A 1 18.82 -40.27 -14.11
N SER A 2 19.09 -40.73 -12.89
CA SER A 2 19.02 -39.90 -11.67
C SER A 2 20.35 -39.18 -11.55
N GLY A 3 20.43 -37.97 -12.11
CA GLY A 3 21.61 -37.13 -11.95
C GLY A 3 21.83 -36.89 -10.46
N SER A 4 23.02 -37.20 -9.97
CA SER A 4 23.50 -36.81 -8.65
C SER A 4 23.36 -35.30 -8.54
N MET A 5 22.28 -34.82 -7.93
CA MET A 5 22.14 -33.41 -7.60
C MET A 5 23.38 -33.01 -6.80
N GLY A 6 24.10 -32.00 -7.28
CA GLY A 6 25.31 -31.50 -6.62
C GLY A 6 24.99 -31.27 -5.14
N SER A 7 25.77 -31.91 -4.26
CA SER A 7 25.51 -32.10 -2.82
C SER A 7 25.48 -30.82 -1.97
N GLY A 8 25.10 -29.66 -2.52
CA GLY A 8 25.17 -28.37 -1.83
C GLY A 8 24.26 -27.28 -2.40
N MET A 9 23.17 -27.62 -3.08
CA MET A 9 22.18 -26.63 -3.53
C MET A 9 20.79 -26.97 -3.02
N LEU A 10 20.02 -25.94 -2.66
CA LEU A 10 18.60 -26.04 -2.36
C LEU A 10 17.82 -26.28 -3.67
N PRO A 11 16.77 -27.10 -3.66
CA PRO A 11 15.91 -27.24 -4.82
C PRO A 11 15.30 -25.88 -5.22
N PRO A 12 15.07 -25.64 -6.53
CA PRO A 12 14.39 -24.44 -6.97
C PRO A 12 12.96 -24.39 -6.42
N PHE A 13 12.41 -23.18 -6.27
CA PHE A 13 10.98 -23.03 -6.02
C PHE A 13 10.15 -23.55 -7.20
N SER A 14 8.87 -23.83 -6.94
CA SER A 14 7.91 -24.15 -8.00
C SER A 14 7.80 -22.98 -9.00
N ALA A 15 7.35 -23.28 -10.22
CA ALA A 15 7.16 -22.25 -11.23
C ALA A 15 6.14 -21.21 -10.73
N ALA A 16 6.46 -19.93 -10.92
CA ALA A 16 5.55 -18.84 -10.60
C ALA A 16 4.25 -18.95 -11.39
N ALA A 17 3.15 -18.48 -10.79
CA ALA A 17 1.87 -18.37 -11.49
C ALA A 17 2.02 -17.54 -12.77
N THR A 18 1.41 -18.00 -13.87
CA THR A 18 1.35 -17.25 -15.11
C THR A 18 0.06 -16.45 -15.21
N GLN A 19 0.08 -15.34 -15.93
CA GLN A 19 -1.11 -14.53 -16.17
C GLN A 19 -2.28 -15.37 -16.69
N ALA A 20 -2.03 -16.16 -17.75
CA ALA A 20 -3.04 -17.01 -18.35
C ALA A 20 -3.63 -18.04 -17.37
N ALA A 21 -2.81 -18.61 -16.48
CA ALA A 21 -3.28 -19.58 -15.49
C ALA A 21 -4.14 -18.93 -14.41
N VAL A 22 -3.82 -17.69 -14.02
CA VAL A 22 -4.60 -16.92 -13.05
C VAL A 22 -5.92 -16.46 -13.64
N GLU A 23 -5.92 -15.99 -14.89
CA GLU A 23 -7.14 -15.61 -15.63
C GLU A 23 -8.08 -16.82 -15.81
N ALA A 24 -7.53 -17.98 -16.16
CA ALA A 24 -8.29 -19.21 -16.35
C ALA A 24 -8.80 -19.85 -15.05
N SER A 25 -8.24 -19.50 -13.89
CA SER A 25 -8.65 -20.08 -12.60
C SER A 25 -10.10 -19.70 -12.26
N THR A 26 -10.94 -20.66 -11.90
CA THR A 26 -12.31 -20.40 -11.44
C THR A 26 -12.42 -20.31 -9.91
N GLU A 27 -11.42 -20.84 -9.21
CA GLU A 27 -11.32 -20.82 -7.76
C GLU A 27 -10.74 -19.50 -7.25
N SER A 28 -11.11 -19.14 -6.02
CA SER A 28 -10.74 -17.88 -5.36
C SER A 28 -10.68 -18.07 -3.85
N PHE A 29 -9.56 -17.70 -3.22
CA PHE A 29 -9.48 -17.62 -1.77
C PHE A 29 -10.17 -16.36 -1.23
N PRO A 30 -10.66 -16.38 0.03
CA PRO A 30 -11.22 -15.20 0.67
C PRO A 30 -10.18 -14.07 0.82
N ALA A 31 -10.62 -12.82 0.65
CA ALA A 31 -9.76 -11.65 0.77
C ALA A 31 -9.05 -11.58 2.13
N ASP A 32 -9.79 -11.82 3.22
CA ASP A 32 -9.27 -11.76 4.59
C ASP A 32 -8.14 -12.78 4.80
N TYR A 33 -8.26 -13.97 4.20
CA TYR A 33 -7.21 -14.99 4.23
C TYR A 33 -5.95 -14.52 3.49
N ILE A 34 -6.12 -13.98 2.29
CA ILE A 34 -5.02 -13.45 1.47
C ILE A 34 -4.27 -12.34 2.21
N THR A 35 -5.01 -11.37 2.76
CA THR A 35 -4.46 -10.26 3.55
C THR A 35 -3.65 -10.78 4.74
N ASN A 36 -4.20 -11.71 5.51
CA ASN A 36 -3.51 -12.25 6.68
C ASN A 36 -2.22 -12.98 6.30
N ILE A 37 -2.24 -13.80 5.24
CA ILE A 37 -1.05 -14.52 4.76
C ILE A 37 0.04 -13.55 4.29
N ILE A 38 -0.31 -12.50 3.52
CA ILE A 38 0.67 -11.51 3.07
C ILE A 38 1.29 -10.77 4.27
N LEU A 39 0.48 -10.36 5.25
CA LEU A 39 0.95 -9.67 6.46
C LEU A 39 1.84 -10.56 7.32
N GLU A 40 1.44 -11.81 7.53
CA GLU A 40 2.20 -12.78 8.33
C GLU A 40 3.57 -13.05 7.70
N ILE A 41 3.60 -13.37 6.40
CA ILE A 41 4.84 -13.68 5.69
C ILE A 41 5.73 -12.43 5.62
N SER A 42 5.18 -11.25 5.30
CA SER A 42 5.96 -10.02 5.23
C SER A 42 6.58 -9.63 6.58
N GLY A 43 5.82 -9.75 7.67
CA GLY A 43 6.32 -9.55 9.03
C GLY A 43 7.42 -10.55 9.42
N TYR A 44 7.20 -11.83 9.12
CA TYR A 44 8.19 -12.88 9.33
C TYR A 44 9.48 -12.61 8.57
N LEU A 45 9.41 -12.37 7.25
CA LEU A 45 10.57 -12.09 6.42
C LEU A 45 11.29 -10.82 6.84
N ALA A 46 10.58 -9.75 7.23
CA ALA A 46 11.22 -8.56 7.76
C ALA A 46 12.00 -8.86 9.05
N SER A 47 11.41 -9.61 9.99
CA SER A 47 12.08 -9.99 11.25
C SER A 47 13.30 -10.90 11.02
N LEU A 48 13.21 -11.83 10.08
CA LEU A 48 14.28 -12.76 9.72
C LEU A 48 15.56 -12.02 9.28
N VAL A 49 15.39 -10.94 8.52
CA VAL A 49 16.50 -10.13 7.99
C VAL A 49 17.13 -9.25 9.06
N GLU A 50 16.34 -8.81 10.05
CA GLU A 50 16.86 -8.06 11.18
C GLU A 50 17.69 -8.94 12.13
N GLN A 51 17.29 -10.20 12.30
CA GLN A 51 17.93 -11.14 13.22
C GLN A 51 19.14 -11.84 12.61
N SER A 52 19.16 -12.03 11.29
CA SER A 52 20.23 -12.76 10.61
C SER A 52 21.32 -11.86 10.04
N THR A 53 22.58 -12.23 10.27
CA THR A 53 23.74 -11.62 9.63
C THR A 53 24.06 -12.24 8.27
N LEU A 54 23.39 -13.34 7.89
CA LEU A 54 23.66 -14.07 6.65
C LEU A 54 23.35 -13.23 5.39
N PHE A 55 22.39 -12.31 5.51
CA PHE A 55 21.91 -11.45 4.43
C PHE A 55 22.59 -10.08 4.38
N GLY A 56 23.67 -9.91 5.14
CA GLY A 56 24.35 -8.63 5.31
C GLY A 56 23.64 -7.70 6.28
N ARG A 57 24.20 -6.50 6.49
CA ARG A 57 23.52 -5.49 7.32
C ARG A 57 22.32 -4.95 6.53
N PRO A 58 21.11 -4.96 7.11
CA PRO A 58 19.97 -4.34 6.45
C PRO A 58 20.28 -2.85 6.23
N PHE A 59 20.24 -2.43 4.97
CA PHE A 59 20.29 -1.01 4.64
C PHE A 59 18.93 -0.41 5.00
N ASN A 60 18.82 0.14 6.21
CA ASN A 60 17.59 0.74 6.72
C ASN A 60 17.40 2.15 6.14
N ASP A 61 17.24 2.24 4.82
CA ASP A 61 16.77 3.48 4.20
C ASP A 61 15.25 3.54 4.24
N LEU A 62 14.73 4.41 5.10
CA LEU A 62 13.30 4.67 5.23
C LEU A 62 12.69 5.28 3.95
N TYR A 63 13.53 5.73 3.02
CA TYR A 63 13.14 6.35 1.76
C TYR A 63 13.48 5.47 0.54
N SER A 64 13.69 4.17 0.75
CA SER A 64 13.66 3.15 -0.29
C SER A 64 12.46 2.20 -0.05
N PRO A 65 11.73 1.77 -1.09
CA PRO A 65 10.55 0.90 -0.98
C PRO A 65 10.95 -0.57 -0.71
N SER A 66 11.72 -0.79 0.36
CA SER A 66 12.05 -2.13 0.85
C SER A 66 10.81 -2.83 1.44
N LEU A 67 10.86 -4.17 1.58
CA LEU A 67 9.81 -4.95 2.25
C LEU A 67 9.46 -4.35 3.63
N ARG A 68 10.47 -4.00 4.42
CA ARG A 68 10.30 -3.37 5.74
C ARG A 68 9.59 -2.02 5.63
N THR A 69 10.02 -1.18 4.68
CA THR A 69 9.42 0.13 4.46
C THR A 69 7.95 -0.05 4.11
N LEU A 70 7.63 -0.83 3.08
CA LEU A 70 6.25 -1.05 2.62
C LEU A 70 5.35 -1.66 3.70
N HIS A 71 5.84 -2.65 4.45
CA HIS A 71 5.14 -3.21 5.60
C HIS A 71 4.84 -2.13 6.66
N ALA A 72 5.83 -1.33 7.04
CA ALA A 72 5.65 -0.24 8.00
C ALA A 72 4.69 0.84 7.49
N ARG A 73 4.76 1.20 6.20
CA ARG A 73 3.84 2.16 5.56
C ARG A 73 2.41 1.66 5.68
N LEU A 74 2.15 0.41 5.32
CA LEU A 74 0.83 -0.23 5.36
C LEU A 74 0.23 -0.17 6.77
N HIS A 75 0.99 -0.60 7.80
CA HIS A 75 0.57 -0.57 9.21
C HIS A 75 0.40 0.84 9.78
N SER A 76 1.15 1.82 9.27
CA SER A 76 1.02 3.22 9.70
C SER A 76 -0.16 3.96 9.05
N GLY A 77 -0.96 3.25 8.25
CA GLY A 77 -2.11 3.76 7.53
C GLY A 77 -1.74 4.62 6.33
N GLN A 78 -0.49 4.60 5.84
CA GLN A 78 -0.11 5.38 4.68
C GLN A 78 -0.75 4.80 3.41
N LEU A 79 -1.20 5.70 2.52
CA LEU A 79 -1.75 5.34 1.22
C LEU A 79 -0.62 4.95 0.27
N ASN A 80 -0.91 4.01 -0.63
CA ASN A 80 0.00 3.66 -1.71
C ASN A 80 0.02 4.79 -2.75
N PRO A 81 1.09 4.88 -3.56
CA PRO A 81 1.09 5.74 -4.74
C PRO A 81 -0.11 5.42 -5.65
N SER A 82 -0.50 6.39 -6.49
CA SER A 82 -1.58 6.20 -7.46
C SER A 82 -1.39 4.89 -8.25
N PRO A 83 -2.47 4.10 -8.45
CA PRO A 83 -2.39 2.88 -9.23
C PRO A 83 -2.22 3.15 -10.75
N ILE A 84 -2.41 4.39 -11.19
CA ILE A 84 -2.12 4.89 -12.54
C ILE A 84 -0.71 5.51 -12.59
N GLN A 85 0.17 4.95 -13.42
CA GLN A 85 1.59 5.25 -13.46
C GLN A 85 1.90 6.72 -13.84
N SER A 86 1.14 7.32 -14.76
CA SER A 86 1.30 8.73 -15.12
C SER A 86 1.11 9.66 -13.92
N HIS A 87 0.13 9.35 -13.06
CA HIS A 87 -0.19 10.14 -11.87
C HIS A 87 0.76 9.86 -10.71
N ALA A 88 1.36 8.67 -10.64
CA ALA A 88 2.34 8.32 -9.60
C ALA A 88 3.60 9.22 -9.63
N ASN A 89 3.83 9.94 -10.75
CA ASN A 89 4.93 10.87 -10.93
C ASN A 89 4.52 12.36 -10.82
N GLU A 90 3.23 12.67 -10.61
CA GLU A 90 2.74 14.03 -10.58
C GLU A 90 2.92 14.68 -9.19
N ILE A 91 3.93 15.54 -9.05
CA ILE A 91 4.34 16.15 -7.79
C ILE A 91 3.18 16.88 -7.07
N ALA A 92 2.32 17.58 -7.81
CA ALA A 92 1.22 18.34 -7.23
C ALA A 92 0.21 17.43 -6.52
N ARG A 93 -0.23 16.36 -7.20
CA ARG A 93 -1.14 15.34 -6.64
C ARG A 93 -0.51 14.62 -5.46
N ILE A 94 0.75 14.20 -5.59
CA ILE A 94 1.47 13.54 -4.50
C ILE A 94 1.49 14.44 -3.27
N LYS A 95 1.80 15.73 -3.41
CA LYS A 95 1.78 16.67 -2.27
C LYS A 95 0.39 16.83 -1.66
N ALA A 96 -0.67 16.75 -2.45
CA ALA A 96 -2.05 16.85 -1.97
C ALA A 96 -2.50 15.60 -1.18
N THR A 97 -2.01 14.42 -1.56
CA THR A 97 -2.28 13.17 -0.83
C THR A 97 -1.27 12.92 0.29
N LEU A 98 -0.13 13.61 0.28
CA LEU A 98 0.94 13.38 1.24
C LEU A 98 0.52 13.73 2.67
N GLY A 99 0.51 12.73 3.54
CA GLY A 99 0.07 12.85 4.92
C GLY A 99 -1.37 12.42 5.16
N GLN A 100 -2.14 12.14 4.10
CA GLN A 100 -3.40 11.41 4.23
C GLN A 100 -3.11 10.00 4.73
N ARG A 101 -3.93 9.54 5.67
CA ARG A 101 -3.82 8.20 6.25
C ARG A 101 -5.19 7.58 6.33
N THR A 102 -5.27 6.29 6.04
CA THR A 102 -6.44 5.49 6.37
C THR A 102 -6.51 5.28 7.89
N THR A 103 -7.72 5.29 8.42
CA THR A 103 -8.00 4.92 9.82
C THR A 103 -8.20 3.41 9.99
N LYS A 104 -8.31 2.67 8.88
CA LYS A 104 -8.45 1.21 8.89
C LYS A 104 -7.13 0.57 9.30
N ASP A 105 -7.21 -0.42 10.18
CA ASP A 105 -6.08 -1.30 10.46
C ASP A 105 -5.66 -2.06 9.19
N ALA A 106 -4.40 -2.47 9.12
CA ALA A 106 -3.84 -3.20 7.99
C ALA A 106 -4.73 -4.38 7.58
N THR A 107 -5.22 -5.18 8.54
CA THR A 107 -6.07 -6.35 8.27
C THR A 107 -7.44 -6.03 7.65
N GLN A 108 -7.88 -4.77 7.71
CA GLN A 108 -9.18 -4.30 7.21
C GLN A 108 -9.05 -3.45 5.95
N ARG A 109 -7.84 -3.30 5.42
CA ARG A 109 -7.58 -2.59 4.17
C ARG A 109 -8.03 -3.44 2.98
N PRO A 110 -8.48 -2.81 1.88
CA PRO A 110 -8.89 -3.55 0.69
C PRO A 110 -7.66 -4.20 0.01
N LEU A 111 -7.88 -5.26 -0.77
CA LEU A 111 -6.79 -6.12 -1.29
C LEU A 111 -5.81 -5.37 -2.20
N GLU A 112 -6.27 -4.38 -2.96
CA GLU A 112 -5.43 -3.56 -3.82
C GLU A 112 -4.32 -2.82 -3.05
N ASP A 113 -4.52 -2.53 -1.76
CA ASP A 113 -3.50 -1.88 -0.92
C ASP A 113 -2.30 -2.81 -0.65
N PHE A 114 -2.41 -4.10 -0.95
CA PHE A 114 -1.37 -5.10 -0.72
C PHE A 114 -0.53 -5.40 -1.97
N GLU A 115 -0.84 -4.79 -3.12
CA GLU A 115 -0.11 -5.01 -4.39
C GLU A 115 1.41 -4.91 -4.20
N ASP A 116 1.89 -3.78 -3.67
CA ASP A 116 3.32 -3.51 -3.55
C ASP A 116 3.99 -4.41 -2.51
N LEU A 117 3.28 -4.73 -1.42
CA LEU A 117 3.79 -5.62 -0.38
C LEU A 117 3.89 -7.05 -0.89
N TYR A 118 2.92 -7.50 -1.69
CA TYR A 118 2.92 -8.79 -2.35
C TYR A 118 4.14 -8.96 -3.26
N TYR A 119 4.44 -7.97 -4.12
CA TYR A 119 5.66 -8.00 -4.94
C TYR A 119 6.93 -8.05 -4.09
N ALA A 120 7.02 -7.22 -3.04
CA ALA A 120 8.18 -7.17 -2.17
C ALA A 120 8.41 -8.49 -1.42
N VAL A 121 7.35 -9.19 -1.01
CA VAL A 121 7.43 -10.51 -0.37
C VAL A 121 8.02 -11.53 -1.34
N LEU A 122 7.46 -11.66 -2.55
CA LEU A 122 7.95 -12.62 -3.55
C LEU A 122 9.41 -12.38 -3.92
N ALA A 123 9.77 -11.12 -4.19
CA ALA A 123 11.15 -10.74 -4.47
C ALA A 123 12.08 -11.08 -3.30
N ARG A 124 11.65 -10.83 -2.05
CA ARG A 124 12.48 -11.11 -0.89
C ARG A 124 12.69 -12.59 -0.66
N MET A 125 11.69 -13.42 -0.91
CA MET A 125 11.81 -14.88 -0.80
C MET A 125 12.83 -15.44 -1.80
N GLN A 126 12.80 -14.96 -3.04
CA GLN A 126 13.78 -15.34 -4.05
C GLN A 126 15.20 -14.85 -3.71
N ASP A 127 15.33 -13.62 -3.25
CA ASP A 127 16.63 -13.07 -2.83
C ASP A 127 17.25 -13.89 -1.67
N ILE A 128 16.44 -14.25 -0.67
CA ILE A 128 16.87 -15.14 0.42
C ILE A 128 17.31 -16.49 -0.14
N HIS A 129 16.52 -17.12 -1.02
CA HIS A 129 16.86 -18.40 -1.65
C HIS A 129 18.18 -18.34 -2.43
N GLN A 130 18.40 -17.28 -3.21
CA GLN A 130 19.63 -17.06 -3.97
C GLN A 130 20.84 -16.90 -3.05
N ILE A 131 20.71 -16.12 -1.98
CA ILE A 131 21.78 -15.93 -0.98
C ILE A 131 22.12 -17.26 -0.29
N LEU A 132 21.12 -18.03 0.14
CA LEU A 132 21.34 -19.33 0.78
C LEU A 132 22.05 -20.30 -0.17
N ASN A 133 21.61 -20.37 -1.43
CA ASN A 133 22.25 -21.20 -2.45
C ASN A 133 23.70 -20.79 -2.72
N ALA A 134 23.99 -19.49 -2.79
CA ALA A 134 25.36 -19.01 -2.97
C ALA A 134 26.27 -19.44 -1.81
N ARG A 135 25.77 -19.38 -0.57
CA ARG A 135 26.53 -19.78 0.63
C ARG A 135 26.74 -21.28 0.74
N LEU A 136 25.73 -22.07 0.41
CA LEU A 136 25.83 -23.54 0.39
C LEU A 136 26.77 -23.99 -0.74
N GLY A 137 26.63 -23.41 -1.94
CA GLY A 137 27.46 -23.73 -3.09
C GLY A 137 28.93 -23.35 -2.92
N SER A 138 29.22 -22.31 -2.12
CA SER A 138 30.61 -21.93 -1.77
C SER A 138 31.17 -22.68 -0.56
N GLY A 139 30.36 -23.49 0.13
CA GLY A 139 30.76 -24.17 1.38
C GLY A 139 30.93 -23.25 2.60
N PHE A 140 30.42 -22.01 2.56
CA PHE A 140 30.42 -21.11 3.73
C PHE A 140 29.38 -21.52 4.77
N SER A 141 28.40 -22.33 4.36
CA SER A 141 27.34 -22.81 5.23
C SER A 141 26.95 -24.23 4.85
N THR A 142 26.35 -24.95 5.80
CA THR A 142 25.74 -26.27 5.62
C THR A 142 24.23 -26.20 5.86
N PHE A 143 23.47 -27.21 5.41
CA PHE A 143 22.03 -27.25 5.60
C PHE A 143 21.59 -27.20 7.08
N THR A 144 22.43 -27.69 7.98
CA THR A 144 22.18 -27.74 9.43
C THR A 144 22.57 -26.45 10.15
N ASP A 145 23.25 -25.53 9.48
CA ASP A 145 23.66 -24.28 10.11
C ASP A 145 22.42 -23.43 10.45
N PRO A 146 22.37 -22.82 11.64
CA PRO A 146 21.28 -21.93 12.01
C PRO A 146 21.38 -20.60 11.26
N VAL A 147 20.22 -20.05 10.87
CA VAL A 147 20.15 -18.77 10.12
C VAL A 147 20.51 -17.57 10.99
N TYR A 148 20.21 -17.65 12.28
CA TYR A 148 20.59 -16.72 13.35
C TYR A 148 20.65 -17.50 14.67
N PRO A 149 21.25 -16.98 15.75
CA PRO A 149 21.33 -17.68 17.04
C PRO A 149 19.94 -18.13 17.52
N ASP A 150 19.80 -19.40 17.87
CA ASP A 150 18.52 -20.04 18.26
C ASP A 150 17.41 -20.03 17.19
N GLY A 151 17.75 -19.71 15.93
CA GLY A 151 16.85 -19.70 14.79
C GLY A 151 16.74 -21.05 14.06
N PRO A 152 15.90 -21.12 13.00
CA PRO A 152 15.77 -22.32 12.18
C PRO A 152 17.09 -22.65 11.46
N SER A 153 17.28 -23.92 11.13
CA SER A 153 18.35 -24.31 10.21
C SER A 153 18.08 -23.76 8.80
N ILE A 154 19.11 -23.69 7.96
CA ILE A 154 18.94 -23.31 6.54
C ILE A 154 17.94 -24.25 5.83
N ALA A 155 17.95 -25.55 6.15
CA ALA A 155 16.98 -26.51 5.61
C ALA A 155 15.55 -26.21 6.05
N ASP A 156 15.32 -25.96 7.34
CA ASP A 156 13.98 -25.67 7.88
C ASP A 156 13.42 -24.35 7.34
N LEU A 157 14.29 -23.33 7.22
CA LEU A 157 13.92 -22.06 6.59
C LEU A 157 13.52 -22.29 5.12
N TYR A 158 14.27 -23.08 4.36
CA TYR A 158 13.93 -23.39 2.98
C TYR A 158 12.56 -24.07 2.85
N VAL A 159 12.27 -25.06 3.69
CA VAL A 159 10.96 -25.74 3.68
C VAL A 159 9.83 -24.72 3.90
N SER A 160 10.01 -23.81 4.85
CA SER A 160 9.04 -22.74 5.13
C SER A 160 8.88 -21.79 3.94
N LEU A 161 9.99 -21.36 3.33
CA LEU A 161 9.97 -20.49 2.16
C LEU A 161 9.30 -21.16 0.96
N ALA A 162 9.53 -22.45 0.73
CA ALA A 162 8.89 -23.19 -0.35
C ALA A 162 7.36 -23.27 -0.15
N GLN A 163 6.91 -23.56 1.07
CA GLN A 163 5.48 -23.57 1.41
C GLN A 163 4.82 -22.21 1.21
N TYR A 164 5.46 -21.13 1.67
CA TYR A 164 5.00 -19.77 1.45
C TYR A 164 4.97 -19.42 -0.05
N TRP A 165 5.95 -19.90 -0.82
CA TRP A 165 6.06 -19.61 -2.24
C TRP A 165 4.91 -20.26 -2.99
N ASP A 166 4.63 -21.52 -2.69
CA ASP A 166 3.52 -22.29 -3.27
C ASP A 166 2.17 -21.66 -2.92
N ALA A 167 1.99 -21.20 -1.67
CA ALA A 167 0.77 -20.52 -1.26
C ALA A 167 0.55 -19.20 -2.00
N LEU A 168 1.58 -18.34 -2.06
CA LEU A 168 1.50 -17.03 -2.72
C LEU A 168 1.39 -17.13 -4.24
N ASN A 169 1.92 -18.19 -4.85
CA ASN A 169 1.83 -18.45 -6.29
C ASN A 169 0.66 -19.38 -6.66
N HIS A 170 -0.24 -19.72 -5.74
CA HIS A 170 -1.42 -20.49 -6.08
C HIS A 170 -2.38 -19.63 -6.91
N ASN A 171 -2.89 -20.13 -8.04
CA ASN A 171 -3.72 -19.32 -8.95
C ASN A 171 -4.97 -18.72 -8.25
N ALA A 172 -5.62 -19.51 -7.39
CA ALA A 172 -6.76 -19.05 -6.58
C ALA A 172 -6.40 -17.97 -5.53
N PHE A 173 -5.12 -17.84 -5.18
CA PHE A 173 -4.60 -16.78 -4.29
C PHE A 173 -4.30 -15.50 -5.05
N VAL A 174 -3.69 -15.63 -6.23
CA VAL A 174 -3.27 -14.48 -7.05
C VAL A 174 -4.48 -13.82 -7.71
N LYS A 175 -5.47 -14.59 -8.16
CA LYS A 175 -6.63 -14.08 -8.90
C LYS A 175 -7.38 -12.96 -8.18
N PRO A 176 -7.73 -13.08 -6.89
CA PRO A 176 -8.45 -12.01 -6.19
C PRO A 176 -7.64 -10.72 -6.06
N ILE A 177 -6.32 -10.82 -5.91
CA ILE A 177 -5.42 -9.67 -5.88
C ILE A 177 -5.42 -8.99 -7.26
N ASP A 178 -5.23 -9.75 -8.34
CA ASP A 178 -5.27 -9.24 -9.72
C ASP A 178 -6.57 -8.49 -10.02
N CYS A 179 -7.72 -9.11 -9.71
CA CYS A 179 -9.02 -8.49 -9.89
C CYS A 179 -9.23 -7.25 -9.01
N ALA A 180 -8.73 -7.25 -7.76
CA ALA A 180 -8.84 -6.09 -6.87
C ALA A 180 -8.03 -4.90 -7.38
N VAL A 181 -6.79 -5.14 -7.83
CA VAL A 181 -5.95 -4.09 -8.40
C VAL A 181 -6.55 -3.54 -9.70
N ARG A 182 -7.06 -4.40 -10.58
CA ARG A 182 -7.77 -3.98 -11.81
C ARG A 182 -8.98 -3.10 -11.48
N ARG A 183 -9.83 -3.54 -10.53
CA ARG A 183 -10.98 -2.76 -10.07
C ARG A 183 -10.56 -1.41 -9.48
N SER A 184 -9.51 -1.38 -8.66
CA SER A 184 -8.98 -0.15 -8.07
C SER A 184 -8.53 0.86 -9.14
N ARG A 185 -7.87 0.39 -10.21
CA ARG A 185 -7.49 1.24 -11.35
C ARG A 185 -8.71 1.84 -12.04
N ILE A 186 -9.76 1.05 -12.23
CA ILE A 186 -11.02 1.53 -12.83
C ILE A 186 -11.72 2.54 -11.95
N GLU A 187 -11.82 2.27 -10.65
CA GLU A 187 -12.40 3.21 -9.69
C GLU A 187 -11.62 4.54 -9.69
N TYR A 188 -10.29 4.47 -9.79
CA TYR A 188 -9.45 5.65 -9.92
C TYR A 188 -9.70 6.41 -11.23
N LEU A 189 -9.74 5.72 -12.38
CA LEU A 189 -10.01 6.34 -13.68
C LEU A 189 -11.40 6.98 -13.75
N HIS A 190 -12.40 6.31 -13.17
CA HIS A 190 -13.74 6.87 -13.03
C HIS A 190 -13.72 8.18 -12.26
N GLN A 191 -13.06 8.20 -11.09
CA GLN A 191 -12.95 9.42 -10.27
C GLN A 191 -12.25 10.54 -11.05
N GLU A 192 -11.23 10.19 -11.84
CA GLU A 192 -10.53 11.16 -12.68
C GLU A 192 -11.45 11.78 -13.74
N ILE A 193 -12.26 10.96 -14.44
CA ILE A 193 -13.24 11.44 -15.41
C ILE A 193 -14.22 12.41 -14.74
N ILE A 194 -14.71 12.09 -13.54
CA ILE A 194 -15.59 13.00 -12.77
C ILE A 194 -14.89 14.33 -12.45
N VAL A 195 -13.63 14.30 -12.05
CA VAL A 195 -12.86 15.51 -11.73
C VAL A 195 -12.66 16.36 -12.99
N GLN A 196 -12.36 15.75 -14.14
CA GLN A 196 -12.20 16.46 -15.41
C GLN A 196 -13.50 17.13 -15.86
N VAL A 197 -14.66 16.47 -15.69
CA VAL A 197 -15.97 17.09 -15.92
C VAL A 197 -16.19 18.28 -14.98
N HIS A 198 -15.86 18.13 -13.70
CA HIS A 198 -16.06 19.19 -12.72
C HIS A 198 -15.20 20.44 -12.98
N ASN A 199 -14.02 20.24 -13.56
CA ASN A 199 -13.09 21.30 -13.94
C ASN A 199 -13.38 21.89 -15.34
N ASP A 200 -14.47 21.48 -16.00
CA ASP A 200 -14.81 21.84 -17.38
C ASP A 200 -13.70 21.47 -18.40
N GLU A 201 -12.88 20.46 -18.10
CA GLU A 201 -11.81 19.97 -19.00
C GLU A 201 -12.37 19.09 -20.13
N ILE A 202 -13.47 18.38 -19.85
CA ILE A 202 -14.20 17.55 -20.82
C ILE A 202 -15.71 17.79 -20.69
N THR A 203 -16.47 17.50 -21.75
CA THR A 203 -17.93 17.64 -21.70
C THR A 203 -18.57 16.44 -21.00
N HIS A 204 -19.82 16.61 -20.53
CA HIS A 204 -20.61 15.49 -20.00
C HIS A 204 -20.84 14.36 -21.01
N ALA A 205 -20.90 14.68 -22.31
CA ALA A 205 -21.07 13.69 -23.37
C ALA A 205 -19.80 12.85 -23.52
N ASP A 206 -18.63 13.50 -23.58
CA ASP A 206 -17.34 12.82 -23.67
C ASP A 206 -17.09 11.94 -22.43
N ALA A 207 -17.45 12.44 -21.24
CA ALA A 207 -17.34 11.68 -20.01
C ALA A 207 -18.22 10.41 -20.02
N GLN A 208 -19.42 10.49 -20.59
CA GLN A 208 -20.29 9.31 -20.71
C GLN A 208 -19.72 8.28 -21.68
N GLU A 209 -19.11 8.71 -22.78
CA GLU A 209 -18.40 7.85 -23.73
C GLU A 209 -17.23 7.14 -23.03
N LEU A 210 -16.34 7.89 -22.37
CA LEU A 210 -15.21 7.34 -21.63
C LEU A 210 -15.63 6.38 -20.52
N LEU A 211 -16.74 6.65 -19.82
CA LEU A 211 -17.27 5.74 -18.81
C LEU A 211 -17.86 4.48 -19.43
N ASN A 212 -18.53 4.58 -20.59
CA ASN A 212 -19.03 3.40 -21.28
C ASN A 212 -17.88 2.48 -21.71
N ASP A 213 -16.82 3.07 -22.26
CA ASP A 213 -15.60 2.35 -22.67
C ASP A 213 -14.93 1.69 -21.45
N LEU A 214 -14.74 2.44 -20.35
CA LEU A 214 -14.12 1.95 -19.12
C LEU A 214 -14.85 0.74 -18.49
N TYR A 215 -16.16 0.61 -18.70
CA TYR A 215 -16.98 -0.49 -18.19
C TYR A 215 -17.37 -1.51 -19.26
N ASP A 216 -16.94 -1.36 -20.51
CA ASP A 216 -17.13 -2.37 -21.54
C ASP A 216 -16.34 -3.63 -21.15
N PRO A 217 -16.95 -4.84 -21.14
CA PRO A 217 -16.26 -6.06 -20.74
C PRO A 217 -14.97 -6.34 -21.53
N ASN A 218 -14.93 -6.00 -22.83
CA ASN A 218 -13.75 -6.24 -23.66
C ASN A 218 -12.62 -5.27 -23.31
N GLU A 219 -12.94 -4.04 -22.95
CA GLU A 219 -11.94 -3.07 -22.49
C GLU A 219 -11.51 -3.31 -21.05
N TYR A 220 -12.46 -3.68 -20.18
CA TYR A 220 -12.21 -4.05 -18.79
C TYR A 220 -11.13 -5.11 -18.69
N ASP A 221 -11.21 -6.15 -19.53
CA ASP A 221 -10.23 -7.24 -19.54
C ASP A 221 -8.84 -6.82 -20.02
N ASN A 222 -8.73 -5.70 -20.75
CA ASN A 222 -7.46 -5.12 -21.17
C ASN A 222 -6.81 -4.24 -20.10
N ILE A 223 -7.55 -3.86 -19.05
CA ILE A 223 -6.99 -3.07 -17.96
C ILE A 223 -6.04 -3.95 -17.16
N GLN A 224 -4.77 -3.55 -17.13
CA GLN A 224 -3.73 -4.28 -16.44
C GLN A 224 -4.10 -4.51 -14.97
N GLY A 225 -4.09 -5.77 -14.53
CA GLY A 225 -4.12 -6.16 -13.12
C GLY A 225 -2.71 -6.16 -12.53
N LEU A 226 -2.29 -7.23 -11.85
CA LEU A 226 -0.92 -7.32 -11.38
C LEU A 226 0.09 -7.18 -12.53
N ALA A 227 1.23 -6.57 -12.24
CA ALA A 227 2.38 -6.52 -13.14
C ALA A 227 3.08 -7.88 -13.12
N TRP A 228 3.05 -8.57 -14.27
CA TRP A 228 3.69 -9.87 -14.46
C TRP A 228 5.19 -9.72 -14.71
N ILE A 229 5.94 -9.51 -13.64
CA ILE A 229 7.40 -9.35 -13.69
C ILE A 229 8.03 -10.73 -13.88
N GLY A 230 8.78 -10.91 -14.97
CA GLY A 230 9.37 -12.20 -15.37
C GLY A 230 10.08 -12.93 -14.23
N GLY A 231 9.49 -14.05 -13.80
CA GLY A 231 10.01 -14.91 -12.75
C GLY A 231 10.14 -14.24 -11.37
N TRP A 232 9.47 -13.11 -11.12
CA TRP A 232 9.58 -12.34 -9.88
C TRP A 232 11.01 -11.95 -9.49
N ALA A 233 11.88 -11.80 -10.49
CA ALA A 233 13.30 -11.52 -10.28
C ALA A 233 13.51 -10.33 -9.32
N PRO A 234 14.28 -10.48 -8.22
CA PRO A 234 14.32 -9.47 -7.15
C PRO A 234 14.76 -8.09 -7.64
N SER A 235 15.72 -8.02 -8.57
CA SER A 235 16.21 -6.77 -9.15
C SER A 235 15.15 -6.04 -9.99
N MET A 236 14.33 -6.78 -10.73
CA MET A 236 13.27 -6.20 -11.57
C MET A 236 12.13 -5.67 -10.70
N VAL A 237 11.73 -6.43 -9.67
CA VAL A 237 10.74 -5.98 -8.69
C VAL A 237 11.24 -4.76 -7.93
N ALA A 238 12.50 -4.75 -7.49
CA ALA A 238 13.10 -3.61 -6.83
C ALA A 238 13.10 -2.36 -7.73
N ALA A 239 13.52 -2.50 -9.00
CA ALA A 239 13.51 -1.39 -9.95
C ALA A 239 12.09 -0.85 -10.21
N TRP A 240 11.11 -1.74 -10.31
CA TRP A 240 9.70 -1.37 -10.48
C TRP A 240 9.17 -0.58 -9.28
N LEU A 241 9.40 -1.09 -8.06
CA LEU A 241 8.99 -0.42 -6.82
C LEU A 241 9.73 0.91 -6.62
N GLU A 242 11.03 0.96 -6.89
CA GLU A 242 11.82 2.19 -6.82
C GLU A 242 11.24 3.25 -7.76
N GLU A 243 10.90 2.92 -9.02
CA GLU A 243 10.28 3.89 -9.92
C GLU A 243 8.89 4.33 -9.44
N LYS A 244 8.05 3.40 -8.96
CA LYS A 244 6.70 3.70 -8.43
C LYS A 244 6.75 4.64 -7.22
N TYR A 245 7.74 4.49 -6.35
CA TYR A 245 7.87 5.25 -5.10
C TYR A 245 8.84 6.43 -5.17
N ARG A 246 9.59 6.57 -6.28
CA ARG A 246 10.68 7.54 -6.43
C ARG A 246 10.30 8.95 -6.02
N ILE A 247 9.17 9.45 -6.52
CA ILE A 247 8.74 10.84 -6.27
C ILE A 247 8.14 10.97 -4.87
N VAL A 248 7.33 10.00 -4.44
CA VAL A 248 6.68 10.00 -3.11
C VAL A 248 7.73 10.01 -2.00
N LEU A 249 8.67 9.06 -1.99
CA LEU A 249 9.68 8.94 -0.95
C LEU A 249 10.68 10.12 -0.98
N LYS A 250 10.98 10.66 -2.17
CA LYS A 250 11.80 11.88 -2.30
C LYS A 250 11.14 13.07 -1.62
N ILE A 251 9.85 13.31 -1.87
CA ILE A 251 9.12 14.45 -1.26
C ILE A 251 9.00 14.25 0.26
N GLU A 252 8.75 13.02 0.72
CA GLU A 252 8.74 12.69 2.15
C GLU A 252 10.07 13.03 2.82
N LYS A 253 11.18 12.61 2.21
CA LYS A 253 12.53 12.91 2.68
C LYS A 253 12.78 14.41 2.77
N GLU A 254 12.46 15.15 1.71
CA GLU A 254 12.60 16.61 1.67
C GLU A 254 11.77 17.29 2.76
N ASN A 255 10.55 16.81 3.02
CA ASN A 255 9.67 17.34 4.06
C ASN A 255 10.22 17.10 5.47
N VAL A 256 10.72 15.90 5.76
CA VAL A 256 11.34 15.58 7.05
C VAL A 256 12.61 16.41 7.26
N GLU A 257 13.46 16.54 6.24
CA GLU A 257 14.67 17.37 6.30
C GLU A 257 14.35 18.86 6.47
N SER A 258 13.32 19.35 5.77
CA SER A 258 12.84 20.74 5.90
C SER A 258 12.31 21.02 7.31
N LYS A 259 11.46 20.13 7.84
CA LYS A 259 10.95 20.22 9.22
C LYS A 259 12.09 20.21 10.23
N GLY A 260 13.04 19.30 10.09
CA GLY A 260 14.23 19.24 10.94
C GLY A 260 15.12 20.48 10.87
N ARG A 261 15.19 21.18 9.72
CA ARG A 261 15.87 22.48 9.61
C ARG A 261 15.11 23.58 10.34
N MET A 262 13.78 23.62 10.22
CA MET A 262 12.94 24.61 10.91
C MET A 262 12.94 24.44 12.42
N ASP A 263 12.88 23.21 12.92
CA ASP A 263 12.94 22.91 14.35
C ASP A 263 14.30 23.32 14.95
N ARG A 264 15.41 23.04 14.24
CA ARG A 264 16.74 23.52 14.65
C ARG A 264 16.84 25.04 14.67
N LYS A 265 16.24 25.75 13.70
CA LYS A 265 16.17 27.22 13.70
C LYS A 265 15.37 27.73 14.90
N ARG A 266 14.21 27.13 15.18
CA ARG A 266 13.35 27.49 16.33
C ARG A 266 14.08 27.27 17.66
N ALA A 267 14.75 26.14 17.83
CA ALA A 267 15.54 25.85 19.03
C ALA A 267 16.65 26.88 19.27
N ARG A 268 17.37 27.28 18.20
CA ARG A 268 18.41 28.33 18.29
C ARG A 268 17.84 29.71 18.66
N MET A 269 16.67 30.08 18.13
CA MET A 269 16.01 31.34 18.49
C MET A 269 15.59 31.36 19.97
N VAL A 270 15.04 30.24 20.47
CA VAL A 270 14.68 30.10 21.89
C VAL A 270 15.91 30.18 22.79
N GLN A 271 17.03 29.56 22.40
CA GLN A 271 18.29 29.64 23.15
C GLN A 271 18.87 31.06 23.18
N LYS A 272 18.89 31.77 22.04
CA LYS A 272 19.34 33.17 21.97
C LYS A 272 18.49 34.11 22.82
N GLY A 273 17.17 33.92 22.84
CA GLY A 273 16.26 34.69 23.70
C GLY A 273 16.57 34.51 25.19
N LYS A 274 16.83 33.27 25.64
CA LYS A 274 17.23 32.98 27.03
C LYS A 274 18.59 33.59 27.38
N GLN A 275 19.56 33.55 26.47
CA GLN A 275 20.88 34.15 26.68
C GLN A 275 20.79 35.69 26.78
N SER A 276 20.04 36.35 25.91
CA SER A 276 19.81 37.80 25.97
C SER A 276 19.13 38.23 27.27
N GLN A 277 18.13 37.47 27.75
CA GLN A 277 17.52 37.74 29.06
C GLN A 277 18.51 37.56 30.22
N ARG A 278 19.42 36.58 30.15
CA ARG A 278 20.45 36.36 31.18
C ARG A 278 21.48 37.48 31.19
N GLU A 279 21.90 37.97 30.02
CA GLU A 279 22.81 39.12 29.88
C GLU A 279 22.17 40.46 30.35
N LEU A 280 20.87 40.66 30.10
CA LEU A 280 20.15 41.83 30.61
C LEU A 280 20.03 41.80 32.14
N LYS A 281 19.83 40.63 32.73
CA LYS A 281 19.80 40.46 34.20
C LYS A 281 21.18 40.69 34.82
N SER A 282 22.25 40.15 34.23
CA SER A 282 23.60 40.35 34.76
C SER A 282 24.03 41.83 34.71
N LYS A 283 23.72 42.55 33.62
CA LYS A 283 24.00 44.00 33.53
C LYS A 283 23.21 44.84 34.54
N LYS A 284 21.96 44.47 34.87
CA LYS A 284 21.19 45.17 35.92
C LYS A 284 21.78 44.94 37.31
N GLU A 285 22.32 43.74 37.58
CA GLU A 285 23.00 43.48 38.85
C GLU A 285 24.33 44.23 38.97
N THR A 286 25.11 44.35 37.89
CA THR A 286 26.38 45.12 37.94
C THR A 286 26.17 46.63 38.07
N LYS A 287 25.04 47.17 37.60
CA LYS A 287 24.72 48.59 37.73
C LYS A 287 24.17 48.96 39.12
N LYS A 288 23.61 48.00 39.86
CA LYS A 288 23.07 48.25 41.21
C LYS A 288 24.15 48.35 42.30
N THR A 289 25.40 47.98 41.99
CA THR A 289 26.55 48.11 42.89
C THR A 289 27.43 49.33 42.61
N ALA A 290 27.12 50.16 41.60
CA ALA A 290 27.91 51.34 41.23
C ALA A 290 27.22 52.69 41.50
N ASP A 291 25.98 52.69 42.01
CA ASP A 291 25.16 53.89 42.20
C ASP A 291 24.78 54.07 43.68
N GLU A 292 25.79 54.07 44.55
CA GLU A 292 25.74 54.75 45.86
C GLU A 292 26.65 55.98 45.78
N THR A 293 26.22 57.01 45.05
CA THR A 293 26.73 58.37 45.26
C THR A 293 25.60 59.37 45.01
N PRO A 294 25.04 60.01 46.06
CA PRO A 294 23.91 60.90 45.89
C PRO A 294 24.39 62.30 45.47
N MET A 295 23.90 62.79 44.32
CA MET A 295 23.93 64.22 44.01
C MET A 295 22.63 64.68 43.37
N ALA A 296 22.24 65.88 43.78
CA ALA A 296 20.93 66.47 43.71
C ALA A 296 20.52 67.02 42.33
N GLY A 297 19.20 67.03 42.11
CA GLY A 297 18.49 68.12 41.44
C GLY A 297 18.49 68.11 39.91
N GLY A 298 17.30 68.21 39.31
CA GLY A 298 17.18 68.60 37.90
C GLY A 298 15.89 68.19 37.22
N GLU A 299 15.06 69.18 36.96
CA GLU A 299 13.74 69.16 36.32
C GLU A 299 13.72 68.86 34.79
N VAL A 300 12.58 68.31 34.36
CA VAL A 300 11.77 68.63 33.16
C VAL A 300 12.37 68.43 31.74
N LYS A 301 11.65 67.65 30.90
CA LYS A 301 11.13 68.14 29.59
C LYS A 301 10.14 67.20 28.88
N LYS A 302 9.01 67.82 28.49
CA LYS A 302 7.94 67.42 27.54
C LYS A 302 8.47 66.93 26.19
N ILE A 303 7.83 65.90 25.60
CA ILE A 303 7.76 65.69 24.14
C ILE A 303 6.37 65.15 23.71
N ILE A 304 5.61 66.04 23.04
CA ILE A 304 4.73 65.94 21.85
C ILE A 304 4.01 64.60 21.53
N PRO A 305 2.68 64.61 21.31
CA PRO A 305 1.93 63.48 20.74
C PRO A 305 1.96 63.51 19.19
N VAL A 306 2.19 62.35 18.56
CA VAL A 306 2.21 62.14 17.10
C VAL A 306 0.98 61.34 16.68
N ASP A 307 0.38 61.79 15.58
CA ASP A 307 -0.83 61.31 14.90
C ASP A 307 -0.98 59.78 14.80
N LYS A 308 -2.18 59.29 15.12
CA LYS A 308 -2.60 57.88 15.06
C LYS A 308 -3.84 57.67 14.15
N THR A 309 -3.97 58.45 13.09
CA THR A 309 -5.23 58.52 12.32
C THR A 309 -5.08 58.14 10.84
N GLN A 310 -4.29 57.10 10.53
CA GLN A 310 -4.21 56.54 9.17
C GLN A 310 -4.22 55.00 9.09
N GLN A 311 -4.35 54.27 10.21
CA GLN A 311 -4.27 52.80 10.20
C GLN A 311 -5.64 52.08 10.17
N GLU A 312 -6.75 52.81 10.18
CA GLU A 312 -8.11 52.23 10.32
C GLU A 312 -8.83 51.99 8.99
N GLN A 313 -8.34 52.53 7.86
CA GLN A 313 -8.95 52.33 6.53
C GLN A 313 -8.39 51.13 5.74
N VAL A 314 -7.35 50.44 6.24
CA VAL A 314 -6.79 49.23 5.60
C VAL A 314 -7.38 47.94 6.20
N MET A 315 -7.96 47.99 7.40
CA MET A 315 -8.52 46.81 8.09
C MET A 315 -9.93 46.43 7.60
N THR A 316 -10.74 47.39 7.15
CA THR A 316 -12.12 47.14 6.69
C THR A 316 -12.21 46.50 5.30
N GLY A 317 -11.16 46.60 4.47
CA GLY A 317 -11.11 45.94 3.17
C GLY A 317 -10.71 44.46 3.22
N GLN A 318 -10.10 43.99 4.33
CA GLN A 318 -9.71 42.58 4.51
C GLN A 318 -10.84 41.72 5.08
N GLN A 319 -11.74 42.31 5.86
CA GLN A 319 -12.85 41.57 6.49
C GLN A 319 -13.89 41.09 5.47
N ASN A 320 -14.24 41.91 4.48
CA ASN A 320 -15.18 41.50 3.41
C ASN A 320 -14.66 40.40 2.48
N ARG A 321 -13.35 40.12 2.45
CA ARG A 321 -12.79 38.99 1.68
C ARG A 321 -12.82 37.69 2.48
N GLN A 322 -12.64 37.75 3.79
CA GLN A 322 -12.72 36.57 4.65
C GLN A 322 -14.14 36.00 4.72
N ASP A 323 -15.16 36.87 4.75
CA ASP A 323 -16.56 36.41 4.80
C ASP A 323 -17.00 35.70 3.50
N GLN A 324 -16.45 36.12 2.34
CA GLN A 324 -16.72 35.45 1.05
C GLN A 324 -16.04 34.08 0.95
N ASP A 325 -14.84 33.94 1.52
CA ASP A 325 -14.10 32.68 1.54
C ASP A 325 -14.77 31.67 2.51
N GLU A 326 -15.33 32.12 3.63
CA GLU A 326 -16.07 31.24 4.56
C GLU A 326 -17.37 30.70 3.94
N ASP A 327 -18.13 31.54 3.24
CA ASP A 327 -19.37 31.12 2.58
C ASP A 327 -19.11 30.08 1.46
N GLN A 328 -18.04 30.24 0.68
CA GLN A 328 -17.64 29.24 -0.31
C GLN A 328 -17.21 27.91 0.33
N LEU A 329 -16.49 27.98 1.46
CA LEU A 329 -16.02 26.78 2.16
C LEU A 329 -17.17 26.01 2.82
N LEU A 330 -18.17 26.72 3.35
CA LEU A 330 -19.42 26.15 3.85
C LEU A 330 -20.24 25.49 2.74
N GLN A 331 -20.35 26.14 1.58
CA GLN A 331 -21.07 25.60 0.43
C GLN A 331 -20.39 24.33 -0.11
N TYR A 332 -19.05 24.33 -0.19
CA TYR A 332 -18.24 23.18 -0.56
C TYR A 332 -18.42 22.00 0.43
N ALA A 333 -18.38 22.28 1.73
CA ALA A 333 -18.58 21.26 2.77
C ALA A 333 -19.97 20.60 2.70
N LEU A 334 -21.01 21.40 2.45
CA LEU A 334 -22.39 20.93 2.27
C LEU A 334 -22.53 20.04 1.03
N GLU A 335 -21.94 20.46 -0.09
CA GLU A 335 -21.97 19.67 -1.32
C GLU A 335 -21.23 18.34 -1.15
N TRP A 336 -20.07 18.35 -0.48
CA TRP A 336 -19.30 17.15 -0.18
C TRP A 336 -20.10 16.18 0.68
N GLN A 337 -20.76 16.67 1.74
CA GLN A 337 -21.62 15.85 2.60
C GLN A 337 -22.79 15.21 1.82
N MET A 338 -23.41 15.94 0.89
CA MET A 338 -24.47 15.38 0.04
C MET A 338 -23.94 14.32 -0.94
N LYS A 339 -22.73 14.50 -1.48
CA LYS A 339 -22.08 13.51 -2.35
C LYS A 339 -21.74 12.23 -1.59
N THR A 340 -21.12 12.34 -0.41
CA THR A 340 -20.81 11.18 0.45
C THR A 340 -22.08 10.42 0.84
N ARG A 341 -23.16 11.14 1.15
CA ARG A 341 -24.46 10.52 1.43
C ARG A 341 -24.96 9.71 0.23
N ARG A 342 -24.95 10.29 -0.97
CA ARG A 342 -25.35 9.58 -2.20
C ARG A 342 -24.51 8.33 -2.47
N VAL A 343 -23.18 8.41 -2.30
CA VAL A 343 -22.28 7.25 -2.43
C VAL A 343 -22.62 6.17 -1.41
N SER A 344 -22.93 6.55 -0.17
CA SER A 344 -23.30 5.59 0.87
C SER A 344 -24.64 4.89 0.59
N GLU A 345 -25.64 5.64 0.11
CA GLU A 345 -26.96 5.11 -0.29
C GLU A 345 -26.83 4.16 -1.48
N TYR A 346 -26.03 4.53 -2.49
CA TYR A 346 -25.76 3.65 -3.63
C TYR A 346 -24.98 2.39 -3.24
N SER A 347 -23.98 2.52 -2.37
CA SER A 347 -23.23 1.37 -1.84
C SER A 347 -24.12 0.42 -1.02
N GLN A 348 -25.11 0.96 -0.31
CA GLN A 348 -26.10 0.17 0.42
C GLN A 348 -27.08 -0.52 -0.53
N TYR A 349 -27.49 0.16 -1.60
CA TYR A 349 -28.32 -0.41 -2.67
C TYR A 349 -27.61 -1.60 -3.33
N LEU A 350 -26.35 -1.45 -3.76
CA LEU A 350 -25.58 -2.54 -4.38
C LEU A 350 -25.41 -3.74 -3.43
N ARG A 351 -25.13 -3.49 -2.14
CA ARG A 351 -25.06 -4.56 -1.13
C ARG A 351 -26.40 -5.27 -0.95
N SER A 352 -27.52 -4.54 -1.01
CA SER A 352 -28.86 -5.13 -0.92
C SER A 352 -29.21 -5.99 -2.14
N MET A 353 -28.80 -5.56 -3.34
CA MET A 353 -28.95 -6.32 -4.58
C MET A 353 -28.12 -7.62 -4.55
N ALA A 354 -26.83 -7.52 -4.23
CA ALA A 354 -25.96 -8.69 -4.13
C ALA A 354 -26.47 -9.70 -3.08
N SER A 355 -27.01 -9.21 -1.96
CA SER A 355 -27.64 -10.07 -0.95
C SER A 355 -28.92 -10.75 -1.45
N ARG A 356 -29.68 -10.10 -2.33
CA ARG A 356 -30.90 -10.67 -2.92
C ARG A 356 -30.56 -11.74 -3.95
N ASP A 357 -29.56 -11.52 -4.79
CA ASP A 357 -29.09 -12.49 -5.77
C ASP A 357 -28.49 -13.73 -5.10
N ALA A 358 -27.72 -13.54 -4.03
CA ALA A 358 -27.22 -14.64 -3.22
C ALA A 358 -28.35 -15.50 -2.62
N ARG A 359 -29.45 -14.89 -2.17
CA ARG A 359 -30.63 -15.63 -1.66
C ARG A 359 -31.34 -16.41 -2.76
N TYR A 360 -31.45 -15.87 -3.98
CA TYR A 360 -32.03 -16.60 -5.11
C TYR A 360 -31.19 -17.83 -5.51
N LEU A 361 -29.86 -17.70 -5.50
CA LEU A 361 -28.94 -18.82 -5.75
C LEU A 361 -29.03 -19.93 -4.69
N VAL A 362 -29.18 -19.55 -3.42
CA VAL A 362 -29.37 -20.54 -2.33
C VAL A 362 -30.75 -21.21 -2.42
N GLN A 363 -31.80 -20.48 -2.79
CA GLN A 363 -33.14 -21.06 -2.95
C GLN A 363 -33.29 -21.96 -4.17
N SER A 364 -32.60 -21.65 -5.28
CA SER A 364 -32.61 -22.48 -6.50
C SER A 364 -31.86 -23.79 -6.32
N THR A 365 -30.79 -23.80 -5.52
CA THR A 365 -30.05 -25.01 -5.17
C THR A 365 -30.79 -25.88 -4.15
N ALA A 366 -31.53 -25.28 -3.22
CA ALA A 366 -32.38 -26.01 -2.27
C ALA A 366 -33.58 -26.69 -2.95
N SER A 367 -34.21 -26.07 -3.95
CA SER A 367 -35.40 -26.63 -4.62
C SER A 367 -35.09 -27.76 -5.62
N ASN A 368 -33.84 -27.88 -6.08
CA ASN A 368 -33.44 -28.92 -7.04
C ASN A 368 -33.06 -30.27 -6.39
N ASN A 369 -32.90 -30.33 -5.07
CA ASN A 369 -32.53 -31.57 -4.37
C ASN A 369 -33.72 -32.47 -4.01
N ASP A 370 -34.97 -32.00 -4.11
CA ASP A 370 -36.16 -32.82 -3.83
C ASP A 370 -36.67 -33.65 -5.02
N ALA A 371 -36.05 -33.54 -6.20
CA ALA A 371 -36.51 -34.23 -7.42
C ALA A 371 -35.79 -35.55 -7.75
N ARG A 372 -34.90 -36.07 -6.89
CA ARG A 372 -34.02 -37.22 -7.22
C ARG A 372 -34.13 -38.48 -6.36
N LEU A 373 -35.24 -38.66 -5.63
CA LEU A 373 -35.57 -39.92 -4.95
C LEU A 373 -36.80 -40.56 -5.59
N GLY A 374 -36.62 -41.34 -6.66
CA GLY A 374 -37.72 -42.11 -7.24
C GLY A 374 -37.42 -42.82 -8.55
N SER A 375 -36.63 -43.88 -8.53
CA SER A 375 -36.88 -45.12 -9.29
C SER A 375 -35.71 -46.08 -9.10
N GLY A 376 -35.94 -47.12 -8.31
CA GLY A 376 -35.07 -48.28 -8.25
C GLY A 376 -35.41 -49.23 -9.39
N ASP A 377 -34.40 -49.69 -10.10
CA ASP A 377 -34.49 -50.87 -10.97
C ASP A 377 -33.40 -51.88 -10.55
N PRO A 378 -33.74 -53.16 -10.35
CA PRO A 378 -32.80 -54.16 -9.89
C PRO A 378 -32.02 -54.76 -11.07
N VAL A 379 -30.69 -54.64 -11.05
CA VAL A 379 -29.80 -55.28 -12.02
C VAL A 379 -29.67 -56.77 -11.70
N GLN A 380 -30.12 -57.59 -12.66
CA GLN A 380 -30.03 -59.05 -12.64
C GLN A 380 -28.61 -59.56 -12.87
N ASP A 381 -28.28 -60.57 -12.08
CA ASP A 381 -27.14 -61.47 -12.17
C ASP A 381 -27.23 -62.37 -13.42
N GLY A 382 -26.12 -62.53 -14.14
CA GLY A 382 -26.09 -63.10 -15.50
C GLY A 382 -24.77 -63.80 -15.85
N ARG A 383 -24.61 -65.01 -15.30
CA ARG A 383 -23.65 -66.08 -15.64
C ARG A 383 -23.39 -66.33 -17.14
N ARG A 384 -22.16 -66.86 -17.38
CA ARG A 384 -21.73 -67.80 -18.46
C ARG A 384 -21.57 -67.18 -19.88
N LYS A 385 -20.62 -67.57 -20.74
CA LYS A 385 -19.91 -68.85 -20.96
C LYS A 385 -18.73 -68.64 -21.93
N ASP A 386 -17.88 -69.66 -21.97
CA ASP A 386 -16.67 -69.87 -22.79
C ASP A 386 -16.89 -69.90 -24.32
N ALA A 387 -15.84 -69.55 -25.08
CA ALA A 387 -15.38 -70.15 -26.37
C ALA A 387 -14.30 -69.20 -26.97
N VAL A 388 -13.00 -69.55 -27.12
CA VAL A 388 -12.35 -70.54 -28.01
C VAL A 388 -12.33 -70.13 -29.50
N MET A 389 -11.09 -70.07 -30.04
CA MET A 389 -10.66 -70.15 -31.46
C MET A 389 -10.99 -68.96 -32.39
N THR A 390 -10.21 -68.55 -33.38
CA THR A 390 -8.92 -68.95 -34.00
C THR A 390 -8.55 -67.86 -35.02
N ASP A 391 -7.25 -67.73 -35.29
CA ASP A 391 -6.57 -67.45 -36.57
C ASP A 391 -7.01 -66.35 -37.56
N GLN A 392 -5.97 -65.60 -37.94
CA GLN A 392 -5.50 -65.27 -39.29
C GLN A 392 -6.10 -64.13 -40.14
N ASP A 393 -5.13 -63.39 -40.68
CA ASP A 393 -5.05 -62.68 -41.96
C ASP A 393 -5.87 -61.40 -42.18
N PHE A 394 -5.20 -60.23 -42.09
CA PHE A 394 -4.65 -59.49 -43.25
C PHE A 394 -3.69 -58.38 -42.81
#